data_AF-A0A182P1W8-F1
#
_entry.id   AF-A0A182P1W8-F1
#
_cell.length_a   1.000
_cell.length_b   1.000
_cell.length_c   1.000
_cell.angle_alpha   90.00
_cell.angle_beta   90.00
_cell.angle_gamma   90.00
#
_symmetry.space_group_name_H-M   'P 1'
#
loop_
_entity.id
_entity.type
_entity.pdbx_description
1 polymer ?
#
loop_
_entity_poly.entity_id
_entity_poly.type
_entity_poly.pdbx_seq_one_letter_code
_entity_poly.pdbx_strand_id
1 'polypeptide(L)'
;MVSVQRWKPNASSHICGGTFISDRWILTAGHCVDDGEFIQGGIVRVESSFHASGGFFLTIERTVRHESIAYGSVGIDYDYGLIKLATRFERAVPVRLVADGRRFRAGELCTIIGWGMTKNTGDREQLRMVRVPIVRQQECREVYSELHSITRRMICAGYPAGGQDACEGDSGGPLLCRGIQVGITSWGLGCAKPKRYGVYSNIANQREWIRKHTGVKISSTTVMVRANSSFFNRGGKLHRVEKVIKHELFSYATGDYDFGLLKLKQRFRRGRFVKLPSRRRRFPPGERCTAMGWGQTLGPESRDQLREVVLPIVSQRVCRKAYEGTDEITARMLCAGYPEGMRDACDGDSGGPLICRGIQAGVISWAIGCAQPNKYGVYSSIAQGLDWIRNHTGI
;
A
#
# COMPACT_ATOMS: atom_id res chain seq x y z
N MET A 1 -0.94 7.91 11.34
CA MET A 1 -0.05 7.26 12.31
C MET A 1 -0.58 7.52 13.71
N VAL A 2 -0.37 6.58 14.62
CA VAL A 2 -0.76 6.69 16.03
C VAL A 2 0.48 6.52 16.89
N SER A 3 0.68 7.40 17.86
CA SER A 3 1.68 7.26 18.91
C SER A 3 0.99 6.68 20.15
N VAL A 4 1.30 5.45 20.50
CA VAL A 4 0.86 4.80 21.74
C VAL A 4 1.78 5.28 22.86
N GLN A 5 1.19 5.74 23.96
CA GLN A 5 1.93 6.40 25.03
C GLN A 5 1.51 5.87 26.40
N ARG A 6 2.45 5.89 27.33
CA ARG A 6 2.20 5.68 28.75
C ARG A 6 2.07 7.04 29.41
N TRP A 7 0.98 7.22 30.15
CA TRP A 7 0.71 8.40 30.96
C TRP A 7 1.14 8.14 32.41
N LYS A 8 1.83 9.13 32.98
CA LYS A 8 2.09 9.28 34.41
C LYS A 8 1.62 10.67 34.82
N PRO A 9 1.33 10.92 36.11
CA PRO A 9 1.04 12.28 36.58
C PRO A 9 2.15 13.23 36.11
N ASN A 10 1.79 14.20 35.26
CA ASN A 10 2.65 15.23 34.65
C ASN A 10 3.58 14.81 33.49
N ALA A 11 3.50 13.59 32.96
CA ALA A 11 4.31 13.19 31.81
C ALA A 11 3.66 12.10 30.95
N SER A 12 3.82 12.21 29.62
CA SER A 12 3.50 11.16 28.66
C SER A 12 4.76 10.72 27.93
N SER A 13 5.01 9.41 27.84
CA SER A 13 6.13 8.86 27.09
C SER A 13 5.65 7.98 25.94
N HIS A 14 6.17 8.22 24.73
CA HIS A 14 5.96 7.34 23.58
C HIS A 14 6.57 5.96 23.84
N ILE A 15 5.80 4.91 23.57
CA ILE A 15 6.24 3.51 23.72
C ILE A 15 6.24 2.76 22.39
N CYS A 16 5.20 2.95 21.57
CA CYS A 16 5.00 2.22 20.33
C CYS A 16 4.21 3.06 19.32
N GLY A 17 4.35 2.70 18.04
CA GLY A 17 3.49 3.14 16.96
C GLY A 17 2.20 2.31 16.83
N GLY A 18 1.35 2.75 15.90
CA GLY A 18 0.16 2.03 15.49
C GLY A 18 -0.53 2.70 14.30
N THR A 19 -1.57 2.04 13.79
CA THR A 19 -2.37 2.53 12.67
C THR A 19 -3.85 2.32 12.90
N PHE A 20 -4.67 3.29 12.49
CA PHE A 20 -6.11 3.10 12.46
C PHE A 20 -6.49 2.04 11.43
N ILE A 21 -7.31 1.08 11.84
CA ILE A 21 -7.96 0.09 10.95
C ILE A 21 -9.48 0.29 10.89
N SER A 22 -10.01 1.17 11.74
CA SER A 22 -11.34 1.79 11.66
C SER A 22 -11.32 3.13 12.43
N ASP A 23 -12.47 3.77 12.60
CA ASP A 23 -12.65 4.96 13.45
C ASP A 23 -12.55 4.66 14.97
N ARG A 24 -12.54 3.38 15.37
CA ARG A 24 -12.49 2.98 16.79
C ARG A 24 -11.39 1.96 17.10
N TRP A 25 -10.75 1.39 16.09
CA TRP A 25 -9.73 0.35 16.27
C TRP A 25 -8.39 0.74 15.69
N ILE A 26 -7.35 0.50 16.46
CA ILE A 26 -5.95 0.69 16.09
C ILE A 26 -5.24 -0.67 16.12
N LEU A 27 -4.43 -0.95 15.11
CA LEU A 27 -3.57 -2.12 15.00
C LEU A 27 -2.14 -1.73 15.39
N THR A 28 -1.52 -2.54 16.25
CA THR A 28 -0.15 -2.39 16.78
C THR A 28 0.45 -3.78 17.08
N ALA A 29 1.64 -3.84 17.66
CA ALA A 29 2.27 -5.11 18.06
C ALA A 29 1.68 -5.60 19.38
N GLY A 30 1.70 -6.92 19.61
CA GLY A 30 1.18 -7.53 20.84
C GLY A 30 2.02 -7.16 22.06
N HIS A 31 3.34 -7.08 21.91
CA HIS A 31 4.24 -6.63 22.98
C HIS A 31 4.04 -5.15 23.35
N CYS A 32 3.38 -4.37 22.50
CA CYS A 32 3.03 -2.97 22.78
C CYS A 32 1.74 -2.84 23.60
N VAL A 33 0.99 -3.92 23.82
CA VAL A 33 -0.30 -3.90 24.51
C VAL A 33 -0.32 -4.96 25.61
N ASP A 34 0.11 -4.57 26.81
CA ASP A 34 0.02 -5.40 28.02
C ASP A 34 -1.01 -4.82 28.99
N ASP A 35 -2.01 -5.61 29.36
CA ASP A 35 -3.20 -5.13 30.08
C ASP A 35 -2.84 -4.46 31.41
N GLY A 36 -1.79 -4.92 32.11
CA GLY A 36 -1.33 -4.31 33.36
C GLY A 36 -0.77 -2.89 33.22
N GLU A 37 -0.04 -2.60 32.14
CA GLU A 37 0.53 -1.27 31.90
C GLU A 37 -0.50 -0.27 31.37
N PHE A 38 -1.48 -0.74 30.58
CA PHE A 38 -2.51 0.10 29.98
C PHE A 38 -3.57 0.54 30.97
N ILE A 39 -3.97 -0.33 31.90
CA ILE A 39 -4.89 0.01 33.01
C ILE A 39 -4.33 1.16 33.86
N GLN A 40 -3.01 1.31 33.93
CA GLN A 40 -2.32 2.34 34.72
C GLN A 40 -2.13 3.69 34.00
N GLY A 41 -2.57 3.83 32.74
CA GLY A 41 -2.45 5.12 32.02
C GLY A 41 -2.16 5.01 30.53
N GLY A 42 -2.68 4.01 29.81
CA GLY A 42 -2.51 3.93 28.36
C GLY A 42 -3.31 5.02 27.62
N ILE A 43 -2.64 5.81 26.76
CA ILE A 43 -3.28 6.82 25.91
C ILE A 43 -2.72 6.75 24.50
N VAL A 44 -3.45 7.29 23.53
CA VAL A 44 -2.92 7.43 22.16
C VAL A 44 -2.91 8.89 21.72
N ARG A 45 -1.83 9.32 21.07
CA ARG A 45 -1.72 10.62 20.39
C ARG A 45 -1.85 10.44 18.88
N VAL A 46 -2.63 11.31 18.26
CA VAL A 46 -2.91 11.30 16.82
C VAL A 46 -2.82 12.71 16.23
N GLU A 47 -2.80 12.81 14.89
CA GLU A 47 -2.75 14.10 14.16
C GLU A 47 -1.56 14.99 14.52
N SER A 48 -0.43 14.40 14.90
CA SER A 48 0.84 15.09 15.06
C SER A 48 1.96 14.35 14.34
N SER A 49 2.90 15.12 13.79
CA SER A 49 4.20 14.59 13.37
C SER A 49 5.16 14.45 14.55
N PHE A 50 4.86 15.02 15.72
CA PHE A 50 5.71 14.93 16.91
C PHE A 50 5.06 14.04 17.97
N HIS A 51 5.80 13.09 18.55
CA HIS A 51 5.20 12.24 19.58
C HIS A 51 5.07 12.98 20.93
N ALA A 52 5.89 13.98 21.21
CA ALA A 52 5.84 14.74 22.46
C ALA A 52 4.95 15.99 22.43
N SER A 53 4.57 16.50 21.26
CA SER A 53 3.82 17.76 21.12
C SER A 53 2.74 17.73 20.02
N GLY A 54 1.77 18.65 20.09
CA GLY A 54 0.69 18.79 19.12
C GLY A 54 -0.32 17.63 19.06
N GLY A 55 -1.25 17.67 18.12
CA GLY A 55 -2.23 16.60 17.92
C GLY A 55 -3.26 16.47 19.05
N PHE A 56 -3.91 15.30 19.11
CA PHE A 56 -4.99 15.02 20.06
C PHE A 56 -4.74 13.72 20.81
N PHE A 57 -5.09 13.72 22.10
CA PHE A 57 -5.12 12.51 22.90
C PHE A 57 -6.49 11.84 22.82
N LEU A 58 -6.48 10.52 22.63
CA LEU A 58 -7.68 9.69 22.67
C LEU A 58 -7.53 8.66 23.79
N THR A 59 -8.62 8.41 24.48
CA THR A 59 -8.69 7.44 25.57
C THR A 59 -8.95 6.03 25.03
N ILE A 60 -8.35 5.06 25.70
CA ILE A 60 -8.43 3.64 25.36
C ILE A 60 -9.55 3.01 26.19
N GLU A 61 -10.46 2.28 25.54
CA GLU A 61 -11.48 1.46 26.20
C GLU A 61 -10.87 0.15 26.71
N ARG A 62 -10.12 -0.53 25.83
CA ARG A 62 -9.45 -1.79 26.12
C ARG A 62 -8.38 -2.11 25.08
N THR A 63 -7.45 -2.95 25.49
CA THR A 63 -6.45 -3.61 24.65
C THR A 63 -6.86 -5.06 24.37
N VAL A 64 -6.36 -5.61 23.27
CA VAL A 64 -6.44 -7.05 22.98
C VAL A 64 -5.09 -7.49 22.47
N ARG A 65 -4.38 -8.29 23.28
CA ARG A 65 -3.14 -8.96 22.89
C ARG A 65 -3.47 -10.34 22.31
N HIS A 66 -2.78 -10.73 21.24
CA HIS A 66 -2.95 -12.07 20.69
C HIS A 66 -2.63 -13.15 21.73
N GLU A 67 -3.54 -14.10 21.91
CA GLU A 67 -3.53 -15.07 23.00
C GLU A 67 -2.37 -16.06 22.89
N SER A 68 -1.91 -16.33 21.66
CA SER A 68 -0.77 -17.20 21.36
C SER A 68 0.58 -16.49 21.28
N ILE A 69 0.71 -15.23 21.72
CA ILE A 69 2.00 -14.53 21.70
C ILE A 69 3.06 -15.34 22.47
N ALA A 70 4.24 -15.51 21.86
CA ALA A 70 5.31 -16.31 22.42
C ALA A 70 6.67 -15.61 22.25
N TYR A 71 7.43 -15.56 23.33
CA TYR A 71 8.80 -15.02 23.38
C TYR A 71 9.82 -16.18 23.45
N GLY A 72 11.03 -15.97 22.92
CA GLY A 72 12.15 -16.90 23.13
C GLY A 72 13.00 -17.16 21.88
N SER A 73 13.30 -18.43 21.60
CA SER A 73 14.13 -18.85 20.45
C SER A 73 13.51 -18.59 19.08
N VAL A 74 12.34 -17.95 19.00
CA VAL A 74 11.69 -17.51 17.76
C VAL A 74 11.58 -15.98 17.66
N GLY A 75 12.25 -15.24 18.55
CA GLY A 75 12.01 -13.81 18.74
C GLY A 75 10.65 -13.60 19.42
N ILE A 76 9.74 -12.89 18.74
CA ILE A 76 8.34 -12.70 19.19
C ILE A 76 7.38 -13.25 18.12
N ASP A 77 6.81 -14.43 18.34
CA ASP A 77 5.79 -15.00 17.45
C ASP A 77 4.38 -14.58 17.91
N TYR A 78 3.43 -14.53 16.96
CA TYR A 78 2.08 -14.01 17.20
C TYR A 78 2.05 -12.59 17.81
N ASP A 79 3.00 -11.74 17.44
CA ASP A 79 3.12 -10.38 17.95
C ASP A 79 2.09 -9.43 17.29
N TYR A 80 0.82 -9.56 17.67
CA TYR A 80 -0.29 -8.75 17.18
C TYR A 80 -1.08 -8.16 18.36
N GLY A 81 -1.39 -6.87 18.26
CA GLY A 81 -2.09 -6.11 19.28
C GLY A 81 -3.17 -5.22 18.69
N LEU A 82 -4.27 -5.07 19.42
CA LEU A 82 -5.36 -4.17 19.07
C LEU A 82 -5.63 -3.21 20.23
N ILE A 83 -5.94 -1.97 19.89
CA ILE A 83 -6.39 -0.95 20.83
C ILE A 83 -7.79 -0.51 20.39
N LYS A 84 -8.77 -0.62 21.29
CA LYS A 84 -10.13 -0.09 21.10
C LYS A 84 -10.23 1.26 21.78
N LEU A 85 -10.66 2.29 21.06
CA LEU A 85 -10.90 3.61 21.62
C LEU A 85 -12.24 3.68 22.36
N ALA A 86 -12.26 4.43 23.47
CA ALA A 86 -13.48 4.66 24.25
C ALA A 86 -14.55 5.42 23.44
N THR A 87 -14.10 6.36 22.60
CA THR A 87 -14.96 7.13 21.68
C THR A 87 -14.50 6.95 20.24
N ARG A 88 -15.42 7.02 19.28
CA ARG A 88 -15.06 7.01 17.86
C ARG A 88 -14.25 8.27 17.53
N PHE A 89 -13.21 8.10 16.74
CA PHE A 89 -12.44 9.19 16.17
C PHE A 89 -12.85 9.36 14.70
N GLU A 90 -13.86 10.18 14.44
CA GLU A 90 -14.46 10.38 13.11
C GLU A 90 -13.46 10.92 12.05
N ARG A 91 -12.34 11.52 12.50
CA ARG A 91 -11.25 11.98 11.62
C ARG A 91 -10.22 10.91 11.30
N ALA A 92 -10.37 9.69 11.83
CA ALA A 92 -9.49 8.58 11.52
C ALA A 92 -9.49 8.32 10.01
N VAL A 93 -8.31 8.10 9.45
CA VAL A 93 -8.13 7.57 8.09
C VAL A 93 -7.60 6.15 8.22
N PRO A 94 -8.48 5.12 8.15
CA PRO A 94 -8.06 3.74 8.29
C PRO A 94 -7.13 3.30 7.17
N VAL A 95 -6.03 2.63 7.53
CA VAL A 95 -5.14 2.01 6.56
C VAL A 95 -5.74 0.75 5.98
N ARG A 96 -5.44 0.46 4.72
CA ARG A 96 -5.83 -0.77 4.06
C ARG A 96 -4.89 -1.90 4.49
N LEU A 97 -5.43 -2.94 5.10
CA LEU A 97 -4.66 -4.16 5.41
C LEU A 97 -4.57 -5.07 4.18
N VAL A 98 -3.45 -5.80 4.06
CA VAL A 98 -3.20 -6.80 3.02
C VAL A 98 -4.31 -7.84 2.97
N ALA A 99 -4.84 -8.14 1.78
CA ALA A 99 -5.87 -9.16 1.58
C ALA A 99 -5.34 -10.58 1.88
N ASP A 100 -6.24 -11.50 2.19
CA ASP A 100 -5.85 -12.89 2.44
C ASP A 100 -5.21 -13.52 1.19
N GLY A 101 -4.19 -14.35 1.40
CA GLY A 101 -3.41 -14.98 0.34
C GLY A 101 -2.58 -14.03 -0.55
N ARG A 102 -2.73 -12.70 -0.43
CA ARG A 102 -1.96 -11.72 -1.21
C ARG A 102 -0.51 -11.72 -0.72
N ARG A 103 0.41 -12.04 -1.63
CA ARG A 103 1.86 -12.00 -1.39
C ARG A 103 2.48 -10.78 -2.07
N PHE A 104 3.52 -10.24 -1.45
CA PHE A 104 4.36 -9.22 -2.05
C PHE A 104 5.65 -9.89 -2.51
N ARG A 105 6.11 -9.55 -3.72
CA ARG A 105 7.32 -10.13 -4.30
C ARG A 105 8.55 -9.62 -3.51
N ALA A 106 9.57 -10.47 -3.38
CA ALA A 106 10.83 -9.99 -2.82
C ALA A 106 11.43 -8.89 -3.70
N GLY A 107 12.10 -7.93 -3.08
CA GLY A 107 12.56 -6.70 -3.72
C GLY A 107 11.50 -5.60 -3.82
N GLU A 108 10.21 -5.88 -3.59
CA GLU A 108 9.17 -4.86 -3.53
C GLU A 108 9.48 -3.85 -2.42
N LEU A 109 9.57 -2.57 -2.78
CA LEU A 109 9.86 -1.51 -1.82
C LEU A 109 8.62 -1.15 -0.99
N CYS A 110 8.76 -1.30 0.32
CA CYS A 110 7.74 -0.97 1.31
C CYS A 110 8.24 0.15 2.21
N THR A 111 7.32 0.91 2.79
CA THR A 111 7.60 2.08 3.62
C THR A 111 7.34 1.73 5.08
N ILE A 112 8.34 1.96 5.92
CA ILE A 112 8.22 1.96 7.38
C ILE A 112 7.95 3.41 7.79
N ILE A 113 7.04 3.63 8.72
CA ILE A 113 6.71 4.97 9.23
C ILE A 113 6.66 4.90 10.76
N GLY A 114 7.36 5.80 11.43
CA GLY A 114 7.37 5.83 12.90
C GLY A 114 8.27 6.91 13.49
N TRP A 115 8.45 6.82 14.80
CA TRP A 115 9.23 7.74 15.63
C TRP A 115 10.47 7.04 16.21
N GLY A 116 10.95 5.99 15.56
CA GLY A 116 12.10 5.24 16.01
C GLY A 116 13.36 6.09 16.05
N MET A 117 14.29 5.66 16.89
CA MET A 117 15.57 6.31 17.10
C MET A 117 16.36 6.42 15.79
N THR A 118 16.72 7.65 15.42
CA THR A 118 17.61 7.89 14.29
C THR A 118 19.06 7.68 14.71
N LYS A 119 19.77 6.76 14.06
CA LYS A 119 21.18 6.49 14.34
C LYS A 119 22.03 7.76 14.17
N ASN A 120 23.02 7.97 15.05
CA ASN A 120 23.95 9.11 15.11
C ASN A 120 23.38 10.42 15.67
N THR A 121 22.07 10.69 15.56
CA THR A 121 21.45 11.89 16.13
C THR A 121 20.66 11.60 17.40
N GLY A 122 20.19 10.36 17.59
CA GLY A 122 19.31 9.98 18.69
C GLY A 122 17.91 10.58 18.58
N ASP A 123 17.63 11.35 17.53
CA ASP A 123 16.35 12.02 17.33
C ASP A 123 15.25 11.00 17.07
N ARG A 124 14.21 11.08 17.89
CA ARG A 124 12.98 10.30 17.82
C ARG A 124 11.73 11.18 17.81
N GLU A 125 11.87 12.50 17.94
CA GLU A 125 10.74 13.41 18.22
C GLU A 125 9.81 13.53 17.02
N GLN A 126 10.37 13.66 15.82
CA GLN A 126 9.62 13.84 14.59
C GLN A 126 9.42 12.53 13.83
N LEU A 127 8.22 12.36 13.27
CA LEU A 127 7.82 11.22 12.47
C LEU A 127 8.69 11.14 11.21
N ARG A 128 9.22 9.95 10.94
CA ARG A 128 10.07 9.66 9.80
C ARG A 128 9.51 8.50 8.98
N MET A 129 10.01 8.38 7.77
CA MET A 129 9.74 7.25 6.92
C MET A 129 10.98 6.80 6.17
N VAL A 130 11.08 5.50 5.92
CA VAL A 130 12.16 4.91 5.11
C VAL A 130 11.60 3.80 4.23
N ARG A 131 12.19 3.60 3.05
CA ARG A 131 11.80 2.53 2.13
C ARG A 131 12.78 1.38 2.26
N VAL A 132 12.25 0.16 2.42
CA VAL A 132 13.03 -1.07 2.51
C VAL A 132 12.42 -2.14 1.59
N PRO A 133 13.23 -2.99 0.95
CA PRO A 133 12.71 -4.08 0.13
C PRO A 133 12.21 -5.24 1.00
N ILE A 134 11.16 -5.92 0.55
CA ILE A 134 10.77 -7.23 1.11
C ILE A 134 11.87 -8.24 0.84
N VAL A 135 12.23 -9.00 1.87
CA VAL A 135 13.21 -10.09 1.80
C VAL A 135 12.48 -11.42 1.58
N ARG A 136 13.08 -12.34 0.81
CA ARG A 136 12.50 -13.69 0.64
C ARG A 136 12.45 -14.41 1.99
N GLN A 137 11.36 -15.14 2.25
CA GLN A 137 11.18 -15.87 3.51
C GLN A 137 12.33 -16.83 3.81
N GLN A 138 12.81 -17.54 2.78
CA GLN A 138 13.92 -18.49 2.91
C GLN A 138 15.22 -17.78 3.28
N GLU A 139 15.56 -16.71 2.57
CA GLU A 139 16.74 -15.89 2.87
C GLU A 139 16.66 -15.33 4.30
N CYS A 140 15.49 -14.87 4.74
CA CYS A 140 15.33 -14.43 6.12
C CYS A 140 15.57 -15.57 7.12
N ARG A 141 15.02 -16.78 6.88
CA ARG A 141 15.29 -17.94 7.74
C ARG A 141 16.76 -18.31 7.80
N GLU A 142 17.45 -18.27 6.67
CA GLU A 142 18.88 -18.58 6.60
C GLU A 142 19.71 -17.56 7.40
N VAL A 143 19.38 -16.28 7.30
CA VAL A 143 20.06 -15.23 8.08
C VAL A 143 19.86 -15.39 9.59
N TYR A 144 18.70 -15.90 10.02
CA TYR A 144 18.37 -16.07 11.44
C TYR A 144 18.54 -17.51 11.98
N SER A 145 18.99 -18.48 11.17
CA SER A 145 18.91 -19.92 11.50
C SER A 145 19.55 -20.29 12.85
N GLU A 146 20.67 -19.64 13.19
CA GLU A 146 21.44 -19.89 14.42
C GLU A 146 20.92 -19.13 15.64
N LEU A 147 19.99 -18.19 15.45
CA LEU A 147 19.57 -17.25 16.49
C LEU A 147 18.08 -17.40 16.79
N HIS A 148 17.25 -17.34 15.75
CA HIS A 148 15.80 -17.37 15.87
C HIS A 148 15.10 -18.09 14.72
N SER A 149 14.08 -18.90 15.02
CA SER A 149 13.24 -19.48 13.97
C SER A 149 12.25 -18.46 13.39
N ILE A 150 12.34 -18.18 12.08
CA ILE A 150 11.41 -17.28 11.37
C ILE A 150 10.19 -18.07 10.86
N THR A 151 9.05 -17.81 11.50
CA THR A 151 7.78 -18.50 11.21
C THR A 151 7.06 -17.89 10.00
N ARG A 152 6.00 -18.54 9.50
CA ARG A 152 5.18 -17.99 8.39
C ARG A 152 4.39 -16.73 8.79
N ARG A 153 4.24 -16.49 10.09
CA ARG A 153 3.55 -15.31 10.65
C ARG A 153 4.47 -14.09 10.74
N MET A 154 5.70 -14.22 10.24
CA MET A 154 6.69 -13.15 10.18
C MET A 154 7.04 -12.85 8.72
N ILE A 155 7.31 -11.59 8.42
CA ILE A 155 7.82 -11.10 7.15
C ILE A 155 9.04 -10.23 7.42
N CYS A 156 10.06 -10.33 6.57
CA CYS A 156 11.30 -9.58 6.74
C CYS A 156 11.44 -8.51 5.66
N ALA A 157 11.98 -7.37 6.05
CA ALA A 157 12.28 -6.28 5.12
C ALA A 157 13.56 -5.56 5.54
N GLY A 158 14.36 -5.16 4.56
CA GLY A 158 15.65 -4.51 4.80
C GLY A 158 16.66 -4.79 3.68
N TYR A 159 17.71 -3.99 3.65
CA TYR A 159 18.81 -4.16 2.69
C TYR A 159 19.84 -5.17 3.23
N PRO A 160 20.38 -6.07 2.39
CA PRO A 160 21.43 -7.00 2.83
C PRO A 160 22.67 -6.30 3.41
N ALA A 161 23.00 -5.12 2.87
CA ALA A 161 24.09 -4.28 3.36
C ALA A 161 23.77 -3.50 4.66
N GLY A 162 22.52 -3.54 5.13
CA GLY A 162 22.04 -2.70 6.23
C GLY A 162 21.83 -1.24 5.81
N GLY A 163 22.11 -0.31 6.73
CA GLY A 163 22.05 1.14 6.50
C GLY A 163 20.69 1.78 6.77
N GLN A 164 19.59 1.13 6.39
CA GLN A 164 18.22 1.62 6.59
C GLN A 164 17.34 0.53 7.20
N ASP A 165 16.64 0.86 8.29
CA ASP A 165 15.80 -0.08 9.04
C ASP A 165 14.82 0.65 9.97
N ALA A 166 13.85 -0.08 10.52
CA ALA A 166 13.13 0.34 11.71
C ALA A 166 14.05 0.27 12.94
N CYS A 167 13.82 1.11 13.94
CA CYS A 167 14.61 1.09 15.18
C CYS A 167 13.74 1.25 16.44
N GLU A 168 14.38 1.32 17.61
CA GLU A 168 13.70 1.46 18.89
C GLU A 168 12.71 2.64 18.88
N GLY A 169 11.44 2.38 19.16
CA GLY A 169 10.34 3.36 19.06
C GLY A 169 9.45 3.20 17.82
N ASP A 170 9.87 2.43 16.81
CA ASP A 170 9.01 2.09 15.67
C ASP A 170 8.11 0.87 15.92
N SER A 171 8.31 0.16 17.03
CA SER A 171 7.53 -1.02 17.42
C SER A 171 6.03 -0.78 17.31
N GLY A 172 5.29 -1.71 16.72
CA GLY A 172 3.86 -1.57 16.46
C GLY A 172 3.49 -0.67 15.27
N GLY A 173 4.45 0.04 14.68
CA GLY A 173 4.29 0.81 13.45
C GLY A 173 4.02 -0.08 12.22
N PRO A 174 3.56 0.49 11.10
CA PRO A 174 3.22 -0.26 9.91
C PRO A 174 4.40 -0.49 8.97
N LEU A 175 4.42 -1.66 8.34
CA LEU A 175 5.13 -1.89 7.07
C LEU A 175 4.13 -1.75 5.91
N LEU A 176 4.30 -0.72 5.07
CA LEU A 176 3.37 -0.34 4.00
C LEU A 176 3.92 -0.63 2.60
N CYS A 177 3.36 -1.57 1.87
CA CYS A 177 3.69 -1.80 0.45
C CYS A 177 2.58 -1.23 -0.44
N ARG A 178 2.90 -0.26 -1.31
CA ARG A 178 1.90 0.45 -2.15
C ARG A 178 0.71 1.00 -1.33
N GLY A 179 0.99 1.56 -0.15
CA GLY A 179 -0.02 2.07 0.77
C GLY A 179 -0.92 1.01 1.42
N ILE A 180 -0.53 -0.27 1.36
CA ILE A 180 -1.20 -1.39 2.02
C ILE A 180 -0.35 -1.82 3.19
N GLN A 181 -0.91 -1.91 4.38
CA GLN A 181 -0.21 -2.47 5.52
C GLN A 181 -0.12 -3.98 5.39
N VAL A 182 1.11 -4.46 5.25
CA VAL A 182 1.45 -5.87 5.08
C VAL A 182 2.02 -6.47 6.35
N GLY A 183 2.63 -5.63 7.19
CA GLY A 183 3.17 -6.05 8.46
C GLY A 183 3.09 -4.99 9.56
N ILE A 184 3.49 -5.42 10.75
CA ILE A 184 3.58 -4.62 11.97
C ILE A 184 5.02 -4.75 12.47
N THR A 185 5.71 -3.64 12.74
CA THR A 185 7.08 -3.64 13.26
C THR A 185 7.12 -4.39 14.59
N SER A 186 7.91 -5.46 14.66
CA SER A 186 7.92 -6.39 15.79
C SER A 186 9.27 -6.41 16.49
N TRP A 187 10.30 -6.95 15.84
CA TRP A 187 11.65 -7.06 16.43
C TRP A 187 12.75 -7.05 15.37
N GLY A 188 13.99 -6.92 15.81
CA GLY A 188 15.18 -6.97 14.96
C GLY A 188 16.45 -7.03 15.79
N LEU A 189 17.55 -7.53 15.21
CA LEU A 189 18.83 -7.69 15.92
C LEU A 189 19.77 -6.50 15.69
N GLY A 190 19.39 -5.34 16.23
CA GLY A 190 20.15 -4.10 16.08
C GLY A 190 19.87 -3.41 14.73
N CYS A 191 19.60 -2.12 14.81
CA CYS A 191 19.05 -1.36 13.69
C CYS A 191 20.07 -1.20 12.56
N ALA A 192 19.62 -1.49 11.33
CA ALA A 192 20.36 -1.19 10.10
C ALA A 192 21.76 -1.85 10.02
N LYS A 193 21.95 -2.98 10.69
CA LYS A 193 23.21 -3.75 10.60
C LYS A 193 23.24 -4.60 9.32
N PRO A 194 24.40 -4.81 8.69
CA PRO A 194 24.54 -5.73 7.58
C PRO A 194 24.06 -7.14 7.95
N LYS A 195 23.37 -7.81 7.03
CA LYS A 195 22.79 -9.15 7.20
C LYS A 195 21.88 -9.28 8.43
N ARG A 196 21.17 -8.23 8.81
CA ARG A 196 20.13 -8.25 9.85
C ARG A 196 18.94 -7.46 9.35
N TYR A 197 17.82 -8.15 9.15
CA TYR A 197 16.60 -7.58 8.58
C TYR A 197 15.63 -7.17 9.70
N GLY A 198 14.82 -6.14 9.47
CA GLY A 198 13.67 -5.90 10.33
C GLY A 198 12.69 -7.07 10.21
N VAL A 199 12.19 -7.58 11.33
CA VAL A 199 11.17 -8.63 11.37
C VAL A 199 9.83 -8.02 11.77
N TYR A 200 8.82 -8.29 10.96
CA TYR A 200 7.49 -7.74 11.07
C TYR A 200 6.46 -8.85 11.20
N SER A 201 5.41 -8.64 11.98
CA SER A 201 4.27 -9.56 12.06
C SER A 201 3.48 -9.52 10.75
N ASN A 202 3.35 -10.65 10.06
CA ASN A 202 2.68 -10.79 8.77
C ASN A 202 1.15 -10.77 8.92
N ILE A 203 0.53 -9.62 8.61
CA ILE A 203 -0.91 -9.39 8.77
C ILE A 203 -1.75 -10.38 7.96
N ALA A 204 -1.28 -10.85 6.81
CA ALA A 204 -2.03 -11.80 5.98
C ALA A 204 -2.39 -13.08 6.76
N ASN A 205 -1.50 -13.53 7.65
CA ASN A 205 -1.70 -14.74 8.45
C ASN A 205 -2.64 -14.58 9.65
N GLN A 206 -2.96 -13.35 10.07
CA GLN A 206 -3.80 -13.07 11.25
C GLN A 206 -5.05 -12.25 10.95
N ARG A 207 -5.47 -12.21 9.69
CA ARG A 207 -6.68 -11.47 9.28
C ARG A 207 -7.94 -11.94 9.99
N GLU A 208 -8.09 -13.25 10.18
CA GLU A 208 -9.23 -13.81 10.87
C GLU A 208 -9.27 -13.38 12.34
N TRP A 209 -8.12 -13.43 13.02
CA TRP A 209 -8.00 -12.96 14.40
C TRP A 209 -8.37 -11.48 14.54
N ILE A 210 -7.86 -10.62 13.64
CA ILE A 210 -8.21 -9.19 13.61
C ILE A 210 -9.72 -9.01 13.39
N ARG A 211 -10.30 -9.72 12.43
CA ARG A 211 -11.74 -9.66 12.11
C ARG A 211 -12.60 -10.10 13.31
N LYS A 212 -12.24 -11.20 13.95
CA LYS A 212 -12.97 -11.78 15.11
C LYS A 212 -13.08 -10.78 16.25
N HIS A 213 -12.00 -10.06 16.55
CA HIS A 213 -11.97 -9.12 17.68
C HIS A 213 -12.56 -7.75 17.39
N THR A 214 -12.42 -7.28 16.14
CA THR A 214 -12.78 -5.90 15.78
C THR A 214 -14.12 -5.77 15.06
N GLY A 215 -14.61 -6.85 14.45
CA GLY A 215 -15.75 -6.80 13.53
C GLY A 215 -15.45 -6.01 12.25
N VAL A 216 -14.24 -5.49 12.08
CA VAL A 216 -13.81 -4.80 10.88
C VAL A 216 -13.82 -5.83 9.75
N LYS A 217 -14.82 -5.74 8.88
CA LYS A 217 -14.82 -6.46 7.61
C LYS A 217 -13.72 -5.84 6.78
N ILE A 218 -12.55 -6.46 6.77
CA ILE A 218 -11.40 -6.01 6.00
C ILE A 218 -11.63 -6.36 4.51
N SER A 219 -12.70 -5.81 3.94
CA SER A 219 -13.20 -5.81 2.56
C SER A 219 -14.59 -5.16 2.63
N SER A 220 -14.91 -3.99 2.07
CA SER A 220 -14.25 -3.08 1.14
C SER A 220 -14.09 -1.69 1.78
N THR A 221 -12.98 -1.02 1.46
CA THR A 221 -12.82 0.42 1.65
C THR A 221 -14.06 1.16 1.15
N THR A 222 -14.50 2.20 1.87
CA THR A 222 -15.31 3.23 1.22
C THR A 222 -14.39 3.92 0.21
N VAL A 223 -14.40 3.44 -1.03
CA VAL A 223 -13.64 4.08 -2.12
C VAL A 223 -14.33 5.40 -2.41
N MET A 224 -13.57 6.48 -2.45
CA MET A 224 -14.04 7.81 -2.81
C MET A 224 -13.40 8.21 -4.13
N VAL A 225 -14.18 8.72 -5.06
CA VAL A 225 -13.71 9.29 -6.33
C VAL A 225 -13.76 10.80 -6.21
N ARG A 226 -12.61 11.48 -6.32
CA ARG A 226 -12.55 12.93 -6.47
C ARG A 226 -12.77 13.28 -7.94
N ALA A 227 -13.80 14.05 -8.24
CA ALA A 227 -14.08 14.53 -9.59
C ALA A 227 -14.07 16.06 -9.63
N ASN A 228 -13.87 16.64 -10.83
CA ASN A 228 -13.78 18.09 -11.06
C ASN A 228 -12.61 18.78 -10.32
N SER A 229 -11.46 18.11 -10.24
CA SER A 229 -10.20 18.71 -9.77
C SER A 229 -9.05 18.20 -10.63
N SER A 230 -8.09 19.06 -10.91
CA SER A 230 -6.78 18.65 -11.42
C SER A 230 -5.85 18.20 -10.29
N PHE A 231 -6.21 18.37 -9.02
CA PHE A 231 -5.37 17.97 -7.89
C PHE A 231 -5.90 16.69 -7.20
N PHE A 232 -5.00 15.77 -6.84
CA PHE A 232 -5.42 14.51 -6.21
C PHE A 232 -5.95 14.70 -4.77
N ASN A 233 -5.41 15.68 -4.03
CA ASN A 233 -5.69 15.89 -2.61
C ASN A 233 -6.57 17.11 -2.28
N ARG A 234 -6.81 18.02 -3.22
CA ARG A 234 -7.59 19.26 -3.01
C ARG A 234 -8.50 19.58 -4.20
N GLY A 235 -9.45 20.50 -4.01
CA GLY A 235 -10.43 20.89 -5.02
C GLY A 235 -11.42 19.79 -5.41
N GLY A 236 -12.40 20.11 -6.27
CA GLY A 236 -13.41 19.16 -6.74
C GLY A 236 -14.34 18.65 -5.65
N LYS A 237 -15.07 17.56 -5.95
CA LYS A 237 -16.03 16.91 -5.04
C LYS A 237 -15.69 15.44 -4.87
N LEU A 238 -15.79 14.94 -3.64
CA LEU A 238 -15.65 13.52 -3.33
C LEU A 238 -17.00 12.80 -3.52
N HIS A 239 -16.97 11.72 -4.27
CA HIS A 239 -18.12 10.85 -4.56
C HIS A 239 -17.89 9.47 -3.98
N ARG A 240 -18.83 9.00 -3.16
CA ARG A 240 -18.77 7.65 -2.58
C ARG A 240 -19.02 6.59 -3.65
N VAL A 241 -18.17 5.58 -3.69
CA VAL A 241 -18.38 4.34 -4.46
C VAL A 241 -19.32 3.44 -3.67
N GLU A 242 -20.39 3.00 -4.34
CA GLU A 242 -21.35 2.01 -3.86
C GLU A 242 -20.78 0.59 -3.98
N LYS A 243 -20.18 0.29 -5.14
CA LYS A 243 -19.67 -1.04 -5.45
C LYS A 243 -18.36 -0.95 -6.23
N VAL A 244 -17.36 -1.69 -5.77
CA VAL A 244 -16.12 -1.97 -6.51
C VAL A 244 -16.30 -3.36 -7.13
N ILE A 245 -16.21 -3.45 -8.45
CA ILE A 245 -16.32 -4.71 -9.19
C ILE A 245 -14.94 -4.98 -9.79
N LYS A 246 -14.32 -6.07 -9.33
CA LYS A 246 -13.04 -6.55 -9.83
C LYS A 246 -13.31 -7.68 -10.81
N HIS A 247 -12.59 -7.72 -11.94
CA HIS A 247 -12.71 -8.82 -12.88
C HIS A 247 -12.43 -10.17 -12.19
N GLU A 248 -13.30 -11.15 -12.42
CA GLU A 248 -13.31 -12.44 -11.73
C GLU A 248 -12.05 -13.25 -12.03
N LEU A 249 -11.55 -13.13 -13.26
CA LEU A 249 -10.32 -13.78 -13.74
C LEU A 249 -9.03 -13.00 -13.46
N PHE A 250 -9.07 -11.90 -12.70
CA PHE A 250 -7.85 -11.13 -12.43
C PHE A 250 -6.80 -11.94 -11.68
N SER A 251 -5.57 -11.92 -12.19
CA SER A 251 -4.43 -12.60 -11.60
C SER A 251 -3.44 -11.61 -10.97
N TYR A 252 -3.22 -11.72 -9.66
CA TYR A 252 -2.14 -10.96 -8.99
C TYR A 252 -0.74 -11.41 -9.44
N ALA A 253 -0.61 -12.64 -9.97
CA ALA A 253 0.68 -13.19 -10.36
C ALA A 253 1.15 -12.62 -11.70
N THR A 254 0.23 -12.48 -12.67
CA THR A 254 0.55 -12.07 -14.04
C THR A 254 0.06 -10.67 -14.40
N GLY A 255 -0.86 -10.11 -13.61
CA GLY A 255 -1.56 -8.88 -13.97
C GLY A 255 -2.57 -9.06 -15.10
N ASP A 256 -2.86 -10.30 -15.53
CA ASP A 256 -3.89 -10.54 -16.55
C ASP A 256 -5.28 -10.22 -16.00
N TYR A 257 -6.17 -9.78 -16.90
CA TYR A 257 -7.52 -9.30 -16.57
C TYR A 257 -7.56 -8.17 -15.52
N ASP A 258 -6.59 -7.24 -15.53
CA ASP A 258 -6.56 -6.09 -14.62
C ASP A 258 -7.61 -5.02 -14.97
N PHE A 259 -8.87 -5.38 -14.79
CA PHE A 259 -10.03 -4.52 -14.95
C PHE A 259 -10.73 -4.33 -13.61
N GLY A 260 -11.14 -3.09 -13.35
CA GLY A 260 -11.96 -2.72 -12.21
C GLY A 260 -13.00 -1.68 -12.59
N LEU A 261 -14.23 -1.85 -12.10
CA LEU A 261 -15.31 -0.87 -12.23
C LEU A 261 -15.66 -0.30 -10.86
N LEU A 262 -15.90 1.01 -10.83
CA LEU A 262 -16.34 1.74 -9.64
C LEU A 262 -17.75 2.29 -9.89
N LYS A 263 -18.77 1.67 -9.28
CA LYS A 263 -20.14 2.18 -9.31
C LYS A 263 -20.29 3.27 -8.26
N LEU A 264 -20.53 4.51 -8.66
CA LEU A 264 -20.79 5.62 -7.73
C LEU A 264 -22.18 5.47 -7.07
N LYS A 265 -22.27 5.78 -5.77
CA LYS A 265 -23.53 5.79 -5.01
C LYS A 265 -24.50 6.86 -5.50
N GLN A 266 -23.98 7.95 -6.06
CA GLN A 266 -24.78 9.01 -6.66
C GLN A 266 -24.39 9.16 -8.13
N ARG A 267 -25.39 9.28 -9.00
CA ARG A 267 -25.18 9.51 -10.43
C ARG A 267 -24.41 10.82 -10.64
N PHE A 268 -23.29 10.74 -11.35
CA PHE A 268 -22.50 11.90 -11.73
C PHE A 268 -23.13 12.56 -12.98
N ARG A 269 -23.61 13.81 -12.84
CA ARG A 269 -24.40 14.50 -13.88
C ARG A 269 -23.61 15.49 -14.74
N ARG A 270 -22.40 15.89 -14.34
CA ARG A 270 -21.62 16.95 -15.00
C ARG A 270 -20.23 16.45 -15.39
N GLY A 271 -20.08 15.95 -16.62
CA GLY A 271 -18.78 15.52 -17.13
C GLY A 271 -18.79 15.19 -18.62
N ARG A 272 -17.60 15.26 -19.25
CA ARG A 272 -17.36 14.73 -20.59
C ARG A 272 -16.89 13.29 -20.45
N PHE A 273 -17.62 12.35 -21.03
CA PHE A 273 -17.28 10.93 -20.98
C PHE A 273 -16.39 10.58 -22.17
N VAL A 274 -15.32 9.81 -21.91
CA VAL A 274 -14.49 9.24 -22.97
C VAL A 274 -15.25 8.12 -23.69
N LYS A 275 -15.05 7.98 -25.00
CA LYS A 275 -15.69 6.92 -25.78
C LYS A 275 -14.99 5.59 -25.55
N LEU A 276 -15.77 4.52 -25.42
CA LEU A 276 -15.23 3.16 -25.47
C LEU A 276 -15.05 2.69 -26.92
N PRO A 277 -14.01 1.88 -27.22
CA PRO A 277 -13.79 1.33 -28.54
C PRO A 277 -14.90 0.36 -28.92
N SER A 278 -15.15 0.22 -30.23
CA SER A 278 -15.90 -0.93 -30.73
C SER A 278 -15.04 -2.20 -30.57
N ARG A 279 -15.69 -3.37 -30.49
CA ARG A 279 -15.00 -4.67 -30.39
C ARG A 279 -13.98 -4.92 -31.51
N ARG A 280 -14.17 -4.29 -32.67
CA ARG A 280 -13.28 -4.42 -33.84
C ARG A 280 -12.20 -3.33 -33.91
N ARG A 281 -12.25 -2.31 -33.05
CA ARG A 281 -11.25 -1.23 -33.06
C ARG A 281 -9.90 -1.81 -32.66
N ARG A 282 -8.94 -1.71 -33.58
CA ARG A 282 -7.53 -2.00 -33.33
C ARG A 282 -6.77 -0.70 -33.12
N PHE A 283 -5.76 -0.73 -32.26
CA PHE A 283 -4.82 0.37 -32.04
C PHE A 283 -3.48 -0.04 -32.67
N PRO A 284 -3.18 0.39 -33.91
CA PRO A 284 -1.93 0.01 -34.58
C PRO A 284 -0.69 0.55 -33.87
N PRO A 285 0.46 -0.14 -33.99
CA PRO A 285 1.73 0.37 -33.51
C PRO A 285 2.03 1.77 -34.06
N GLY A 286 2.56 2.65 -33.20
CA GLY A 286 2.83 4.05 -33.53
C GLY A 286 1.63 4.99 -33.37
N GLU A 287 0.40 4.49 -33.16
CA GLU A 287 -0.73 5.37 -32.83
C GLU A 287 -0.44 6.11 -31.52
N ARG A 288 -0.55 7.45 -31.56
CA ARG A 288 -0.27 8.29 -30.39
C ARG A 288 -1.46 8.32 -29.44
N CYS A 289 -1.20 8.00 -28.19
CA CYS A 289 -2.19 7.93 -27.14
C CYS A 289 -1.73 8.71 -25.92
N THR A 290 -2.66 9.32 -25.22
CA THR A 290 -2.37 10.11 -24.01
C THR A 290 -2.68 9.27 -22.79
N ALA A 291 -1.68 9.04 -21.94
CA ALA A 291 -1.85 8.52 -20.59
C ALA A 291 -1.92 9.69 -19.60
N MET A 292 -2.77 9.59 -18.58
CA MET A 292 -3.02 10.68 -17.63
C MET A 292 -3.06 10.17 -16.19
N GLY A 293 -2.54 10.96 -15.25
CA GLY A 293 -2.60 10.65 -13.82
C GLY A 293 -1.79 11.57 -12.91
N TRP A 294 -1.60 11.15 -11.66
CA TRP A 294 -0.90 11.87 -10.59
C TRP A 294 0.33 11.10 -10.07
N GLY A 295 0.89 10.24 -10.90
CA GLY A 295 2.05 9.42 -10.59
C GLY A 295 3.32 10.24 -10.40
N GLN A 296 4.34 9.56 -9.88
CA GLN A 296 5.65 10.16 -9.60
C GLN A 296 6.34 10.63 -10.88
N THR A 297 7.01 11.77 -10.79
CA THR A 297 7.96 12.26 -11.80
C THR A 297 9.38 12.04 -11.30
N LEU A 298 10.33 11.83 -12.23
CA LEU A 298 11.76 11.79 -11.90
C LEU A 298 12.35 13.18 -11.60
N GLY A 299 11.65 14.25 -11.99
CA GLY A 299 12.04 15.63 -11.72
C GLY A 299 11.47 16.20 -10.40
N PRO A 300 11.87 17.43 -10.02
CA PRO A 300 11.48 18.08 -8.76
C PRO A 300 10.01 18.56 -8.73
N GLU A 301 9.27 18.33 -9.80
CA GLU A 301 7.92 18.87 -9.93
C GLU A 301 6.93 18.20 -8.96
N SER A 302 5.96 18.98 -8.47
CA SER A 302 4.97 18.47 -7.52
C SER A 302 4.03 17.44 -8.17
N ARG A 303 3.91 16.25 -7.56
CA ARG A 303 2.93 15.20 -7.93
C ARG A 303 1.46 15.58 -7.67
N ASP A 304 1.20 16.76 -7.12
CA ASP A 304 -0.15 17.15 -6.70
C ASP A 304 -1.12 17.34 -7.86
N GLN A 305 -0.61 17.77 -9.00
CA GLN A 305 -1.41 18.15 -10.17
C GLN A 305 -1.41 17.06 -11.23
N LEU A 306 -2.55 16.89 -11.89
CA LEU A 306 -2.79 15.96 -12.97
C LEU A 306 -1.83 16.28 -14.12
N ARG A 307 -1.15 15.26 -14.61
CA ARG A 307 -0.28 15.33 -15.78
C ARG A 307 -0.76 14.39 -16.85
N GLU A 308 -0.23 14.62 -18.04
CA GLU A 308 -0.41 13.75 -19.18
C GLU A 308 0.91 13.50 -19.90
N VAL A 309 0.99 12.35 -20.55
CA VAL A 309 2.11 11.96 -21.39
C VAL A 309 1.59 11.30 -22.66
N VAL A 310 2.16 11.67 -23.80
CA VAL A 310 1.80 11.08 -25.09
C VAL A 310 2.78 9.96 -25.40
N LEU A 311 2.25 8.75 -25.59
CA LEU A 311 3.00 7.52 -25.84
C LEU A 311 2.52 6.86 -27.14
N PRO A 312 3.42 6.31 -27.96
CA PRO A 312 3.03 5.51 -29.11
C PRO A 312 2.63 4.09 -28.66
N ILE A 313 1.61 3.52 -29.30
CA ILE A 313 1.29 2.10 -29.12
C ILE A 313 2.46 1.24 -29.60
N VAL A 314 2.81 0.23 -28.82
CA VAL A 314 3.85 -0.74 -29.12
C VAL A 314 3.20 -2.02 -29.62
N SER A 315 3.78 -2.63 -30.67
CA SER A 315 3.27 -3.89 -31.18
C SER A 315 3.36 -5.00 -30.13
N GLN A 316 2.37 -5.89 -30.11
CA GLN A 316 2.33 -7.04 -29.19
C GLN A 316 3.60 -7.91 -29.27
N ARG A 317 4.19 -8.08 -30.47
CA ARG A 317 5.45 -8.82 -30.65
C ARG A 317 6.62 -8.14 -29.93
N VAL A 318 6.78 -6.82 -30.12
CA VAL A 318 7.84 -6.06 -29.46
C VAL A 318 7.63 -6.02 -27.95
N CYS A 319 6.39 -5.86 -27.50
CA CYS A 319 6.11 -5.85 -26.07
C CYS A 319 6.40 -7.20 -25.41
N ARG A 320 5.95 -8.33 -25.98
CA ARG A 320 6.27 -9.67 -25.46
C ARG A 320 7.78 -9.89 -25.38
N LYS A 321 8.52 -9.49 -26.42
CA LYS A 321 9.99 -9.60 -26.44
C LYS A 321 10.64 -8.77 -25.32
N ALA A 322 10.12 -7.58 -25.02
CA ALA A 322 10.65 -6.71 -23.97
C ALA A 322 10.46 -7.28 -22.54
N TYR A 323 9.48 -8.17 -22.36
CA TYR A 323 9.16 -8.81 -21.08
C TYR A 323 9.52 -10.30 -21.02
N GLU A 324 10.08 -10.86 -22.09
CA GLU A 324 10.50 -12.26 -22.17
C GLU A 324 11.44 -12.63 -21.01
N GLY A 325 11.17 -13.78 -20.37
CA GLY A 325 11.90 -14.24 -19.20
C GLY A 325 11.58 -13.52 -17.88
N THR A 326 10.75 -12.48 -17.89
CA THR A 326 10.37 -11.72 -16.68
C THR A 326 8.88 -11.82 -16.35
N ASP A 327 8.00 -11.45 -17.27
CA ASP A 327 6.55 -11.47 -17.06
C ASP A 327 5.83 -11.80 -18.39
N GLU A 328 4.63 -12.37 -18.31
CA GLU A 328 3.84 -12.75 -19.47
C GLU A 328 2.99 -11.58 -19.99
N ILE A 329 3.15 -11.21 -21.26
CA ILE A 329 2.29 -10.22 -21.93
C ILE A 329 1.18 -10.93 -22.70
N THR A 330 -0.03 -10.84 -22.17
CA THR A 330 -1.19 -11.55 -22.71
C THR A 330 -1.88 -10.78 -23.84
N ALA A 331 -2.83 -11.42 -24.54
CA ALA A 331 -3.61 -10.75 -25.58
C ALA A 331 -4.57 -9.67 -25.03
N ARG A 332 -4.84 -9.67 -23.72
CA ARG A 332 -5.70 -8.69 -23.02
C ARG A 332 -4.95 -7.43 -22.61
N MET A 333 -3.64 -7.39 -22.86
CA MET A 333 -2.78 -6.25 -22.56
C MET A 333 -2.46 -5.45 -23.83
N LEU A 334 -2.23 -4.15 -23.67
CA LEU A 334 -1.64 -3.24 -24.65
C LEU A 334 -0.37 -2.66 -24.04
N CYS A 335 0.60 -2.33 -24.89
CA CYS A 335 1.80 -1.63 -24.43
C CYS A 335 1.91 -0.29 -25.14
N ALA A 336 2.37 0.72 -24.43
CA ALA A 336 2.64 2.04 -24.99
C ALA A 336 3.91 2.60 -24.36
N GLY A 337 4.76 3.21 -25.16
CA GLY A 337 6.03 3.74 -24.67
C GLY A 337 7.08 3.88 -25.76
N TYR A 338 8.16 4.56 -25.44
CA TYR A 338 9.30 4.76 -26.33
C TYR A 338 10.37 3.69 -26.08
N PRO A 339 11.02 3.12 -27.12
CA PRO A 339 12.10 2.16 -26.95
C PRO A 339 13.26 2.70 -26.10
N GLU A 340 13.53 4.01 -26.20
CA GLU A 340 14.57 4.70 -25.43
C GLU A 340 14.14 4.99 -23.98
N GLY A 341 12.87 4.75 -23.62
CA GLY A 341 12.29 5.10 -22.34
C GLY A 341 11.96 6.59 -22.24
N MET A 342 12.47 7.27 -21.20
CA MET A 342 12.34 8.70 -20.90
C MET A 342 10.96 9.19 -20.44
N ARG A 343 9.87 8.65 -20.99
CA ARG A 343 8.50 9.07 -20.68
C ARG A 343 7.58 7.87 -20.57
N ASP A 344 6.88 7.77 -19.45
CA ASP A 344 5.86 6.73 -19.20
C ASP A 344 4.96 7.14 -18.03
N ALA A 345 3.89 6.39 -17.80
CA ALA A 345 3.18 6.38 -16.52
C ALA A 345 4.09 5.81 -15.42
N CYS A 346 3.84 6.18 -14.16
CA CYS A 346 4.66 5.77 -13.02
C CYS A 346 3.82 5.44 -11.77
N ASP A 347 4.50 5.12 -10.67
CA ASP A 347 3.89 4.84 -9.37
C ASP A 347 2.89 5.94 -8.97
N GLY A 348 1.61 5.59 -8.94
CA GLY A 348 0.49 6.50 -8.64
C GLY A 348 -0.44 6.76 -9.82
N ASP A 349 -0.07 6.36 -11.04
CA ASP A 349 -0.92 6.49 -12.25
C ASP A 349 -1.84 5.28 -12.49
N SER A 350 -1.62 4.14 -11.80
CA SER A 350 -2.43 2.93 -11.99
C SER A 350 -3.93 3.19 -11.89
N GLY A 351 -4.70 2.68 -12.85
CA GLY A 351 -6.13 2.95 -12.99
C GLY A 351 -6.45 4.19 -13.86
N GLY A 352 -5.45 5.00 -14.22
CA GLY A 352 -5.61 6.11 -15.16
C GLY A 352 -5.87 5.65 -16.60
N PRO A 353 -6.44 6.50 -17.46
CA PRO A 353 -6.81 6.12 -18.81
C PRO A 353 -5.63 6.24 -19.79
N LEU A 354 -5.61 5.37 -20.80
CA LEU A 354 -4.85 5.55 -22.03
C LEU A 354 -5.83 5.87 -23.17
N ILE A 355 -5.75 7.07 -23.73
CA ILE A 355 -6.73 7.60 -24.70
C ILE A 355 -6.07 7.83 -26.05
N CYS A 356 -6.55 7.15 -27.08
CA CYS A 356 -6.10 7.32 -28.46
C CYS A 356 -7.22 7.97 -29.28
N ARG A 357 -6.97 9.18 -29.82
CA ARG A 357 -7.95 9.93 -30.65
C ARG A 357 -9.35 10.04 -30.00
N GLY A 358 -9.39 10.28 -28.68
CA GLY A 358 -10.63 10.43 -27.90
C GLY A 358 -11.35 9.12 -27.54
N ILE A 359 -10.75 7.97 -27.84
CA ILE A 359 -11.24 6.63 -27.48
C ILE A 359 -10.32 6.05 -26.40
N GLN A 360 -10.88 5.53 -25.30
CA GLN A 360 -10.08 4.90 -24.26
C GLN A 360 -9.60 3.53 -24.74
N ALA A 361 -8.32 3.42 -25.07
CA ALA A 361 -7.70 2.19 -25.53
C ALA A 361 -7.37 1.26 -24.37
N GLY A 362 -6.96 1.82 -23.23
CA GLY A 362 -6.54 1.04 -22.08
C GLY A 362 -6.73 1.70 -20.73
N VAL A 363 -6.42 0.93 -19.70
CA VAL A 363 -6.27 1.39 -18.30
C VAL A 363 -4.85 1.09 -17.87
N ILE A 364 -4.14 2.05 -17.27
CA ILE A 364 -2.78 1.86 -16.77
C ILE A 364 -2.78 0.74 -15.73
N SER A 365 -2.03 -0.34 -15.99
CA SER A 365 -2.02 -1.55 -15.15
C SER A 365 -0.69 -1.67 -14.40
N TRP A 366 0.40 -2.00 -15.11
CA TRP A 366 1.72 -2.20 -14.51
C TRP A 366 2.87 -1.89 -15.48
N ALA A 367 4.08 -1.78 -14.93
CA ALA A 367 5.33 -1.65 -15.69
C ALA A 367 6.50 -2.15 -14.81
N ILE A 368 7.68 -2.33 -15.41
CA ILE A 368 8.93 -2.55 -14.67
C ILE A 368 9.70 -1.24 -14.69
N GLY A 369 9.79 -0.59 -13.53
CA GLY A 369 10.32 0.77 -13.42
C GLY A 369 9.42 1.80 -14.11
N CYS A 370 9.86 3.06 -14.10
CA CYS A 370 9.20 4.14 -14.82
C CYS A 370 10.11 4.61 -15.94
N ALA A 371 9.60 4.61 -17.17
CA ALA A 371 10.29 5.16 -18.34
C ALA A 371 11.69 4.57 -18.60
N GLN A 372 11.90 3.29 -18.30
CA GLN A 372 13.17 2.61 -18.57
C GLN A 372 13.31 2.25 -20.05
N PRO A 373 14.53 2.30 -20.62
CA PRO A 373 14.77 1.83 -21.98
C PRO A 373 14.28 0.38 -22.16
N ASN A 374 13.57 0.12 -23.26
CA ASN A 374 12.98 -1.16 -23.62
C ASN A 374 12.05 -1.78 -22.55
N LYS A 375 11.48 -0.97 -21.64
CA LYS A 375 10.39 -1.38 -20.75
C LYS A 375 9.20 -0.44 -20.97
N TYR A 376 8.10 -1.00 -21.45
CA TYR A 376 6.93 -0.24 -21.90
C TYR A 376 5.81 -0.34 -20.89
N GLY A 377 5.13 0.77 -20.57
CA GLY A 377 3.90 0.72 -19.79
C GLY A 377 2.93 -0.32 -20.34
N VAL A 378 2.39 -1.15 -19.44
CA VAL A 378 1.41 -2.20 -19.76
C VAL A 378 0.03 -1.75 -19.29
N TYR A 379 -0.93 -1.87 -20.19
CA TYR A 379 -2.29 -1.35 -20.05
C TYR A 379 -3.30 -2.47 -20.29
N SER A 380 -4.37 -2.52 -19.50
CA SER A 380 -5.49 -3.43 -19.75
C SER A 380 -6.27 -2.97 -20.97
N SER A 381 -6.38 -3.81 -22.00
CA SER A 381 -7.01 -3.49 -23.28
C SER A 381 -8.54 -3.38 -23.13
N ILE A 382 -9.08 -2.18 -23.27
CA ILE A 382 -10.54 -1.96 -23.18
C ILE A 382 -11.28 -2.77 -24.25
N ALA A 383 -10.72 -2.90 -25.46
CA ALA A 383 -11.33 -3.69 -26.52
C ALA A 383 -11.50 -5.17 -26.15
N GLN A 384 -10.58 -5.72 -25.34
CA GLN A 384 -10.62 -7.11 -24.88
C GLN A 384 -11.48 -7.28 -23.63
N GLY A 385 -11.57 -6.27 -22.77
CA GLY A 385 -12.47 -6.25 -21.61
C GLY A 385 -13.90 -5.79 -21.91
N LEU A 386 -14.21 -5.45 -23.17
CA LEU A 386 -15.45 -4.73 -23.51
C LEU A 386 -16.71 -5.51 -23.12
N ASP A 387 -16.78 -6.81 -23.41
CA ASP A 387 -17.95 -7.63 -23.09
C ASP A 387 -18.18 -7.70 -21.57
N TRP A 388 -17.11 -7.85 -20.79
CA TRP A 388 -17.18 -7.83 -19.33
C TRP A 388 -17.66 -6.46 -18.80
N ILE A 389 -17.16 -5.36 -19.37
CA ILE A 389 -17.60 -4.01 -19.02
C ILE A 389 -19.10 -3.85 -19.30
N ARG A 390 -19.55 -4.26 -20.49
CA ARG A 390 -20.96 -4.16 -20.90
C ARG A 390 -21.89 -4.98 -20.02
N ASN A 391 -21.52 -6.23 -19.74
CA ASN A 391 -22.31 -7.10 -18.86
C ASN A 391 -22.53 -6.51 -17.46
N HIS A 392 -21.57 -5.74 -16.95
CA HIS A 392 -21.66 -5.13 -15.63
C HIS A 392 -22.28 -3.73 -15.60
N THR A 393 -22.31 -3.03 -16.73
CA THR A 393 -22.68 -1.60 -16.78
C THR A 393 -23.90 -1.31 -17.67
N GLY A 394 -24.22 -2.18 -18.62
CA GLY A 394 -25.32 -2.02 -19.57
C GLY A 394 -25.06 -1.00 -20.69
N ILE A 395 -23.82 -0.52 -20.88
CA ILE A 395 -23.46 0.51 -21.88
C ILE A 395 -23.11 -0.03 -23.28
#